data_AF-A0A921UVT8-F1
#
_entry.id   AF-A0A921UVT8-F1
#
_cell.length_a   1.000
_cell.length_b   1.000
_cell.length_c   1.000
_cell.angle_alpha   90.00
_cell.angle_beta   90.00
_cell.angle_gamma   90.00
#
_symmetry.space_group_name_H-M   'P 1'
#
loop_
_entity.id
_entity.type
_entity.pdbx_description
1 polymer ?
#
loop_
_entity_poly.entity_id
_entity_poly.type
_entity_poly.pdbx_seq_one_letter_code
_entity_poly.pdbx_strand_id
1 'polypeptide(L)'
;MGIGLCLYFDSELDAWVGLNLEGYVCCCRVASRSSDSESSSIIMTKEKLAYDYEGCWGDNRAMASLTYMNTSKFCVVETMMEDEDDDYCLAHQLRLTMFGLKYDRTGELRITNRRSTRSYLVSRHRYNFVPFAWWI
;
A
#
# COMPACT_ATOMS: atom_id res chain seq x y z
N MET A 1 8.16 6.94 13.61
CA MET A 1 7.86 6.09 12.45
C MET A 1 6.34 5.94 12.38
N GLY A 2 5.68 6.78 11.57
CA GLY A 2 4.23 6.76 11.40
C GLY A 2 3.85 5.65 10.44
N ILE A 3 3.09 4.67 10.93
CA ILE A 3 2.55 3.58 10.12
C ILE A 3 1.32 4.15 9.40
N GLY A 4 1.24 3.98 8.08
CA GLY A 4 0.10 4.46 7.27
C GLY A 4 -1.22 3.79 7.66
N LEU A 5 -2.32 4.44 7.28
CA LEU A 5 -3.71 4.28 7.77
C LEU A 5 -4.36 2.88 7.66
N CYS A 6 -3.66 1.84 7.17
CA CYS A 6 -4.20 0.48 7.03
C CYS A 6 -3.16 -0.58 7.41
N LEU A 7 -3.49 -1.40 8.41
CA LEU A 7 -2.68 -2.51 8.91
C LEU A 7 -3.49 -3.81 8.87
N TYR A 8 -2.92 -4.86 8.31
CA TYR A 8 -3.54 -6.19 8.23
C TYR A 8 -2.62 -7.22 8.83
N PHE A 9 -3.16 -8.12 9.65
CA PHE A 9 -2.44 -9.31 10.03
C PHE A 9 -2.55 -10.35 8.92
N ASP A 10 -1.42 -10.89 8.48
CA ASP A 10 -1.37 -12.01 7.56
C ASP A 10 -0.83 -13.25 8.28
N SER A 11 -1.65 -14.31 8.32
CA SER A 11 -1.32 -15.54 9.02
C SER A 11 -0.29 -16.41 8.29
N GLU A 12 -0.16 -16.29 6.97
CA GLU A 12 0.85 -17.04 6.20
C GLU A 12 2.24 -16.43 6.38
N LEU A 13 2.31 -15.11 6.56
CA LEU A 13 3.54 -14.37 6.88
C LEU A 13 3.83 -14.33 8.38
N ASP A 14 2.83 -14.59 9.22
CA ASP A 14 2.86 -14.37 10.68
C ASP A 14 3.33 -12.95 11.05
N ALA A 15 2.77 -11.96 10.35
CA ALA A 15 3.22 -10.58 10.41
C ALA A 15 2.09 -9.57 10.23
N TRP A 16 2.29 -8.39 10.81
CA TRP A 16 1.52 -7.20 10.49
C TRP A 16 2.07 -6.58 9.21
N VAL A 17 1.21 -6.43 8.21
CA VAL A 17 1.50 -5.84 6.91
C VAL A 17 0.84 -4.46 6.83
N GLY A 18 1.61 -3.45 6.42
CA GLY A 18 1.12 -2.08 6.25
C GLY A 18 1.80 -1.37 5.09
N LEU A 19 1.29 -0.19 4.75
CA LEU A 19 1.87 0.71 3.76
C LEU A 19 2.50 1.91 4.50
N ASN A 20 3.75 2.23 4.22
CA ASN A 20 4.39 3.42 4.78
C ASN A 20 4.06 4.67 3.96
N LEU A 21 4.37 5.85 4.51
CA LEU A 21 4.14 7.14 3.84
C LEU A 21 4.97 7.31 2.57
N GLU A 22 6.08 6.60 2.46
CA GLU A 22 6.95 6.61 1.27
C GLU A 22 6.44 5.68 0.17
N GLY A 23 5.35 4.92 0.40
CA GLY A 23 4.72 4.03 -0.54
C GLY A 23 5.32 2.62 -0.67
N TYR A 24 6.12 2.21 0.30
CA TYR A 24 6.60 0.84 0.43
C TYR A 24 5.67 0.01 1.32
N VAL A 25 5.54 -1.26 0.98
CA VAL A 25 4.83 -2.21 1.84
C VAL A 25 5.82 -2.75 2.86
N CYS A 26 5.42 -2.71 4.12
CA CYS A 26 6.22 -3.09 5.27
C CYS A 26 5.55 -4.25 6.01
N CYS A 27 6.37 -5.17 6.53
CA CYS A 27 5.96 -6.25 7.41
C CYS A 27 6.71 -6.14 8.74
N CYS A 28 5.99 -6.31 9.85
CA CYS A 28 6.54 -6.48 11.18
C CYS A 28 6.09 -7.83 11.74
N ARG A 29 7.05 -8.74 11.97
CA ARG A 29 6.75 -10.06 12.56
C ARG A 29 6.19 -9.89 13.96
N VAL A 30 5.23 -10.74 14.33
CA VAL A 30 4.74 -10.79 15.70
C VAL A 30 5.88 -11.26 16.60
N ALA A 31 6.18 -10.50 17.66
CA ALA A 31 7.24 -10.87 18.59
C ALA A 31 6.90 -12.22 19.25
N SER A 32 7.81 -13.19 19.11
CA SER A 32 7.71 -14.46 19.85
C SER A 32 7.84 -14.18 21.35
N ARG A 33 7.12 -14.94 22.19
CA ARG A 33 7.19 -14.85 23.66
C ARG A 33 8.50 -15.39 24.24
N SER A 34 9.38 -15.97 23.41
CA SER A 34 10.70 -16.46 23.83
C SER A 34 11.67 -15.31 24.10
N SER A 35 12.46 -15.44 25.16
CA SER A 35 13.43 -14.43 25.64
C SER A 35 14.55 -14.07 24.67
N ASP A 36 14.66 -14.76 23.54
CA ASP A 36 15.53 -14.37 22.44
C ASP A 36 14.84 -13.28 21.65
N SER A 37 14.97 -12.05 22.16
CA SER A 37 14.54 -10.82 21.51
C SER A 37 15.35 -10.59 20.25
N GLU A 38 15.09 -11.34 19.18
CA GLU A 38 15.33 -10.85 17.83
C GLU A 38 14.46 -9.60 17.67
N SER A 39 15.12 -8.45 17.77
CA SER A 39 14.51 -7.13 17.62
C SER A 39 13.58 -7.16 16.40
N SER A 40 12.28 -6.91 16.63
CA SER A 40 11.24 -6.91 15.61
C SER A 40 11.58 -5.88 14.54
N SER A 41 12.35 -6.31 13.55
CA SER A 41 12.88 -5.45 12.51
C SER A 41 11.80 -5.33 11.45
N ILE A 42 11.42 -4.09 11.14
CA ILE A 42 10.47 -3.82 10.06
C ILE A 42 11.16 -4.21 8.74
N ILE A 43 10.58 -5.14 8.01
CA ILE A 43 11.07 -5.59 6.70
C ILE A 43 10.21 -4.93 5.63
N MET A 44 10.80 -4.44 4.56
CA MET A 44 10.07 -3.72 3.50
C MET A 44 10.27 -4.37 2.14
N THR A 45 9.33 -4.14 1.23
CA THR A 45 9.51 -4.47 -0.18
C THR A 45 10.67 -3.67 -0.78
N LYS A 46 11.42 -4.26 -1.70
CA LYS A 46 12.50 -3.55 -2.43
C LYS A 46 11.96 -2.52 -3.42
N GLU A 47 10.77 -2.77 -3.95
CA GLU A 47 10.08 -1.87 -4.85
C GLU A 47 9.03 -1.04 -4.11
N LYS A 48 8.90 0.22 -4.55
CA LYS A 48 7.86 1.15 -4.14
C LYS A 48 6.56 0.78 -4.89
N LEU A 49 5.46 0.67 -4.15
CA LEU A 49 4.17 0.20 -4.66
C LEU A 49 3.10 1.29 -4.70
N ALA A 50 3.26 2.34 -3.90
CA ALA A 50 2.51 3.58 -4.04
C ALA A 50 3.46 4.72 -4.37
N TYR A 51 3.10 5.61 -5.28
CA TYR A 51 3.91 6.78 -5.62
C TYR A 51 3.40 8.01 -4.90
N ASP A 52 4.35 8.82 -4.40
CA ASP A 52 4.02 10.13 -3.87
C ASP A 52 3.87 11.07 -5.06
N TYR A 53 2.78 11.83 -5.10
CA TYR A 53 2.58 12.85 -6.12
C TYR A 53 2.90 14.20 -5.46
N GLU A 54 4.00 14.82 -5.86
CA GLU A 54 4.31 16.21 -5.49
C GLU A 54 3.36 17.15 -6.25
N GLY A 55 2.08 17.14 -5.90
CA GLY A 55 1.05 17.96 -6.54
C GLY A 55 0.36 18.89 -5.55
N CYS A 56 0.63 20.19 -5.72
CA CYS A 56 -0.09 21.42 -5.32
C CYS A 56 -0.67 21.59 -3.90
N TRP A 57 -0.86 20.54 -3.09
CA TRP A 57 -1.51 20.64 -1.79
C TRP A 57 -0.56 20.11 -0.71
N GLY A 58 -0.05 21.03 0.13
CA GLY A 58 0.91 20.76 1.20
C GLY A 58 0.41 19.89 2.36
N ASP A 59 -0.56 19.01 2.13
CA ASP A 59 -0.99 17.96 3.06
C ASP A 59 -0.76 16.61 2.36
N ASN A 60 0.51 16.13 2.39
CA ASN A 60 1.00 14.84 1.87
C ASN A 60 0.36 13.62 2.57
N ARG A 61 -0.96 13.61 2.75
CA ARG A 61 -1.70 12.45 3.25
C ARG A 61 -1.79 11.46 2.12
N ALA A 62 -1.27 10.25 2.37
CA ALA A 62 -1.21 9.17 1.41
C ALA A 62 -2.51 9.07 0.57
N MET A 63 -2.42 9.40 -0.72
CA MET A 63 -3.46 9.13 -1.72
C MET A 63 -3.58 7.63 -2.05
N ALA A 64 -2.89 6.80 -1.27
CA ALA A 64 -2.82 5.37 -1.41
C ALA A 64 -3.27 4.67 -0.13
N SER A 65 -4.09 3.65 -0.29
CA SER A 65 -4.45 2.72 0.79
C SER A 65 -4.02 1.30 0.44
N LEU A 66 -3.86 0.48 1.47
CA LEU A 66 -3.61 -0.94 1.35
C LEU A 66 -4.89 -1.70 1.69
N THR A 67 -5.17 -2.76 0.94
CA THR A 67 -6.28 -3.67 1.19
C THR A 67 -5.80 -5.10 1.15
N TYR A 68 -6.10 -5.87 2.18
CA TYR A 68 -5.90 -7.32 2.18
C TYR A 68 -7.00 -8.00 1.38
N MET A 69 -6.62 -8.92 0.47
CA MET A 69 -7.54 -9.61 -0.45
C MET A 69 -7.68 -11.11 -0.18
N ASN A 70 -7.00 -11.68 0.83
CA ASN A 70 -6.84 -13.13 1.13
C ASN A 70 -5.53 -13.76 0.62
N THR A 71 -5.04 -14.82 1.28
CA THR A 71 -3.92 -15.69 0.84
C THR A 71 -2.62 -14.93 0.55
N SER A 72 -2.17 -14.08 1.49
CA SER A 72 -1.04 -13.16 1.29
C SER A 72 -1.16 -12.23 0.08
N LYS A 73 -2.37 -11.99 -0.43
CA LYS A 73 -2.62 -11.05 -1.53
C LYS A 73 -3.13 -9.74 -0.99
N PHE A 74 -2.62 -8.68 -1.60
CA PHE A 74 -2.89 -7.32 -1.24
C PHE A 74 -3.15 -6.50 -2.49
N CYS A 75 -3.85 -5.39 -2.31
CA CYS A 75 -4.01 -4.36 -3.31
C CYS A 75 -3.59 -3.02 -2.71
N VAL A 76 -2.71 -2.31 -3.40
CA VAL A 76 -2.54 -0.88 -3.18
C VAL A 76 -3.50 -0.16 -4.12
N VAL A 77 -4.34 0.71 -3.55
CA VAL A 77 -5.28 1.55 -4.29
C VAL A 77 -4.79 2.99 -4.21
N GLU A 78 -4.33 3.53 -5.32
CA GLU A 78 -3.79 4.89 -5.42
C GLU A 78 -4.76 5.77 -6.20
N THR A 79 -4.87 7.04 -5.80
CA THR A 79 -5.52 8.08 -6.60
C THR A 79 -4.46 8.90 -7.30
N MET A 80 -4.60 9.05 -8.61
CA MET A 80 -3.79 9.90 -9.47
C MET A 80 -4.62 11.08 -9.94
N MET A 81 -3.99 12.26 -9.99
CA MET A 81 -4.54 13.44 -10.65
C MET A 81 -3.96 13.53 -12.06
N GLU A 82 -4.78 13.87 -13.05
CA GLU A 82 -4.28 14.27 -14.37
C GLU A 82 -3.85 15.74 -14.29
N ASP A 83 -2.73 16.09 -14.94
CA ASP A 83 -2.08 17.40 -14.84
C ASP A 83 -3.04 18.57 -15.17
N GLU A 84 -2.80 19.71 -14.50
CA GLU A 84 -3.64 20.91 -14.40
C GLU A 84 -3.80 21.74 -15.71
N ASP A 85 -3.62 21.16 -16.89
CA ASP A 85 -3.80 21.90 -18.15
C ASP A 85 -5.27 22.03 -18.59
N ASP A 86 -6.18 21.27 -17.98
CA ASP A 86 -7.62 21.42 -18.17
C ASP A 86 -8.30 21.78 -16.84
N ASP A 87 -8.75 23.04 -16.74
CA ASP A 87 -9.50 23.66 -15.62
C ASP A 87 -10.82 22.91 -15.29
N TYR A 88 -11.12 21.84 -16.02
CA TYR A 88 -12.32 21.00 -15.94
C TYR A 88 -12.02 19.49 -15.80
N CYS A 89 -10.79 19.07 -15.45
CA CYS A 89 -10.50 17.66 -15.15
C CYS A 89 -11.23 17.19 -13.88
N LEU A 90 -12.50 16.80 -14.07
CA LEU A 90 -13.40 16.23 -13.06
C LEU A 90 -13.19 14.72 -12.86
N ALA A 91 -12.13 14.14 -13.41
CA ALA A 91 -11.85 12.71 -13.31
C ALA A 91 -10.60 12.48 -12.47
N HIS A 92 -10.71 11.64 -11.45
CA HIS A 92 -9.52 11.04 -10.82
C HIS A 92 -9.23 9.73 -11.54
N GLN A 93 -7.94 9.38 -11.66
CA GLN A 93 -7.56 8.06 -12.09
C GLN A 93 -7.20 7.21 -10.88
N LEU A 94 -7.99 6.17 -10.61
CA LEU A 94 -7.68 5.16 -9.62
C LEU A 94 -6.73 4.12 -10.20
N ARG A 95 -5.56 3.94 -9.61
CA ARG A 95 -4.62 2.87 -9.94
C ARG A 95 -4.65 1.80 -8.87
N LEU A 96 -5.05 0.59 -9.25
CA LEU A 96 -5.08 -0.58 -8.39
C LEU A 96 -3.90 -1.46 -8.76
N THR A 97 -2.99 -1.68 -7.82
CA THR A 97 -1.88 -2.63 -7.97
C THR A 97 -2.11 -3.81 -7.04
N MET A 98 -2.50 -4.95 -7.61
CA MET A 98 -2.67 -6.22 -6.90
C MET A 98 -1.37 -7.02 -6.94
N PHE A 99 -1.01 -7.62 -5.81
CA PHE A 99 0.21 -8.41 -5.67
C PHE A 99 0.08 -9.42 -4.54
N GLY A 100 0.92 -10.45 -4.54
CA GLY A 100 1.09 -11.34 -3.39
C GLY A 100 2.41 -11.06 -2.69
N LEU A 101 2.48 -11.29 -1.39
CA LEU A 101 3.70 -11.20 -0.58
C LEU A 101 4.16 -12.59 -0.16
N LYS A 102 5.48 -12.75 -0.01
CA LYS A 102 6.10 -13.92 0.64
C LYS A 102 7.47 -13.56 1.17
N TYR A 103 7.92 -14.27 2.20
CA TYR A 103 9.33 -14.28 2.54
C TYR A 103 10.10 -15.19 1.57
N ASP A 104 11.29 -14.78 1.18
CA ASP A 104 12.23 -15.66 0.50
C ASP A 104 13.04 -16.51 1.50
N ARG A 105 13.95 -17.32 0.99
CA ARG A 105 14.81 -18.21 1.81
C ARG A 105 15.77 -17.44 2.71
N THR A 106 16.03 -16.17 2.42
CA THR A 106 16.88 -15.27 3.23
C THR A 106 16.08 -14.45 4.23
N GLY A 107 14.75 -14.61 4.26
CA GLY A 107 13.87 -13.85 5.14
C GLY A 107 13.52 -12.46 4.62
N GLU A 108 13.91 -12.11 3.39
CA GLU A 108 13.52 -10.84 2.76
C GLU A 108 12.08 -10.91 2.27
N LEU A 109 11.36 -9.78 2.39
CA LEU A 109 10.00 -9.65 1.88
C LEU A 109 10.04 -9.45 0.36
N ARG A 110 9.37 -10.34 -0.38
CA ARG A 110 9.27 -10.29 -1.84
C ARG A 110 7.83 -10.24 -2.32
N ILE A 111 7.65 -9.52 -3.41
CA ILE A 111 6.43 -9.54 -4.20
C ILE A 111 6.47 -10.76 -5.11
N THR A 112 5.36 -11.48 -5.17
CA THR A 112 5.18 -12.64 -6.04
C THR A 112 4.95 -12.21 -7.49
N ASN A 113 5.30 -13.06 -8.45
CA ASN A 113 5.20 -12.78 -9.90
C ASN A 113 3.76 -12.50 -10.41
N ARG A 114 2.74 -12.63 -9.56
CA ARG A 114 1.33 -12.38 -9.92
C ARG A 114 0.92 -10.92 -9.64
N ARG A 115 1.78 -9.97 -10.04
CA ARG A 115 1.47 -8.54 -9.95
C ARG A 115 0.57 -8.16 -11.13
N SER A 116 -0.51 -7.43 -10.85
CA SER A 116 -1.40 -6.88 -11.88
C SER A 116 -1.79 -5.46 -11.50
N THR A 117 -1.59 -4.54 -12.43
CA THR A 117 -1.97 -3.13 -12.25
C THR A 117 -3.08 -2.77 -13.23
N ARG A 118 -4.11 -2.08 -12.75
CA ARG A 118 -5.23 -1.56 -13.55
C ARG A 118 -5.54 -0.13 -13.16
N SER A 119 -5.88 0.69 -14.15
CA SER A 119 -6.29 2.07 -13.94
C SER A 119 -7.76 2.27 -14.33
N TYR A 120 -8.48 3.06 -13.56
CA TYR A 120 -9.90 3.36 -13.77
C TYR A 120 -10.13 4.85 -13.62
N LEU A 121 -10.86 5.44 -14.57
CA LEU A 121 -11.35 6.81 -14.41
C LEU A 121 -12.57 6.79 -13.50
N VAL A 122 -12.59 7.68 -12.51
CA VAL A 122 -13.71 7.87 -11.59
C VAL A 122 -14.14 9.33 -11.57
N SER A 123 -15.45 9.56 -11.57
CA SER A 123 -16.03 10.91 -11.50
C SER A 123 -15.77 11.54 -10.15
N ARG A 124 -15.33 12.80 -10.15
CA ARG A 124 -15.08 13.59 -8.95
C ARG A 124 -16.38 14.19 -8.42
N HIS A 125 -16.71 13.88 -7.16
CA HIS A 125 -17.77 14.58 -6.41
C HIS A 125 -17.21 15.55 -5.35
N ARG A 126 -15.91 15.47 -5.01
CA ARG A 126 -15.22 16.35 -4.05
C ARG A 126 -13.75 16.57 -4.43
N TYR A 127 -13.19 17.71 -4.01
CA TYR A 127 -11.80 18.09 -4.28
C TYR A 127 -10.75 17.14 -3.68
N ASN A 128 -11.06 16.50 -2.54
CA ASN A 128 -10.20 15.50 -1.91
C ASN A 128 -10.85 14.11 -1.99
N PHE A 129 -10.17 13.16 -2.62
CA PHE A 129 -10.60 11.77 -2.70
C PHE A 129 -9.48 10.85 -2.20
N VAL A 130 -9.70 10.20 -1.06
CA VAL A 130 -8.81 9.16 -0.54
C VAL A 130 -9.55 7.83 -0.68
N PRO A 131 -9.05 6.89 -1.49
CA PRO A 131 -9.73 5.64 -1.71
C PRO A 131 -9.54 4.76 -0.48
N PHE A 132 -10.63 4.27 0.07
CA PHE A 132 -10.60 3.23 1.10
C PHE A 132 -11.28 1.99 0.53
N ALA A 133 -10.58 0.86 0.57
CA ALA A 133 -11.08 -0.41 0.08
C ALA A 133 -10.90 -1.49 1.14
N TRP A 134 -11.88 -2.38 1.21
CA TRP A 134 -11.85 -3.60 2.02
C TRP A 134 -12.35 -4.76 1.17
N TRP A 135 -11.84 -5.96 1.46
CA TRP A 135 -12.26 -7.18 0.78
C TRP A 135 -13.37 -7.86 1.60
N ILE A 136 -14.40 -8.38 0.93
CA ILE A 136 -15.54 -9.12 1.51
C ILE A 136 -15.49 -10.57 1.05
#